data_AF-A0AAN7Q8D5-F1
#
_entry.id   AF-A0AAN7Q8D5-F1
#
_cell.length_a   1.000
_cell.length_b   1.000
_cell.length_c   1.000
_cell.angle_alpha   90.00
_cell.angle_beta   90.00
_cell.angle_gamma   90.00
#
_symmetry.space_group_name_H-M   'P 1'
#
loop_
_entity.id
_entity.type
_entity.pdbx_description
1 polymer ?
#
loop_
_entity_poly.entity_id
_entity_poly.type
_entity_poly.pdbx_seq_one_letter_code
_entity_poly.pdbx_strand_id
1 'polypeptide(L)'
;MLIFFGKAFSDNSSDVFAKFKSNAEECFKEIHVSKEMVETFFKDGVFTDDKNLKCFINCLQLKLKVINEDGVANVDEMKKVLLPLAQDKAKDLYHVNPDFANKIESYATECMENSGVNSNLIRSLLNGEFNEDRGLKCFVKCIFQRAEAMTDDGHLIESGVKQLMPSDVDKHKINIIFQKCRPFQVSDLCYTAFSVAKCIFEYVQ
;
A
#
# COMPACT_ATOMS: atom_id res chain seq x y z
N MET A 1 1.49 24.07 -1.86
CA MET A 1 0.90 23.56 -3.12
C MET A 1 1.84 22.60 -3.87
N LEU A 2 3.17 22.75 -3.80
CA LEU A 2 4.13 21.94 -4.58
C LEU A 2 4.76 20.74 -3.84
N ILE A 3 4.57 20.62 -2.52
CA ILE A 3 5.31 19.66 -1.68
C ILE A 3 4.57 18.31 -1.56
N PHE A 4 3.24 18.30 -1.68
CA PHE A 4 2.43 17.13 -1.33
C PHE A 4 2.33 16.09 -2.44
N PHE A 5 2.22 16.55 -3.69
CA PHE A 5 2.35 15.66 -4.84
C PHE A 5 3.77 15.08 -4.95
N GLY A 6 4.82 15.80 -4.52
CA GLY A 6 6.21 15.31 -4.58
C GLY A 6 6.53 14.17 -3.61
N LYS A 7 5.70 13.90 -2.59
CA LYS A 7 5.91 12.75 -1.68
C LYS A 7 5.42 11.42 -2.25
N ALA A 8 4.58 11.43 -3.29
CA ALA A 8 4.04 10.22 -3.91
C ALA A 8 4.83 9.77 -5.16
N PHE A 9 5.88 10.51 -5.54
CA PHE A 9 6.59 10.35 -6.81
C PHE A 9 8.08 10.60 -6.59
N SER A 10 8.96 9.67 -6.97
CA SER A 10 10.41 9.82 -6.79
C SER A 10 11.09 10.38 -8.05
N ASP A 11 12.32 10.89 -7.91
CA ASP A 11 13.04 11.67 -8.94
C ASP A 11 13.16 11.02 -10.35
N ASN A 12 12.93 9.72 -10.48
CA ASN A 12 12.98 9.00 -11.78
C ASN A 12 11.67 9.14 -12.61
N SER A 13 10.62 9.78 -12.05
CA SER A 13 9.30 9.97 -12.66
C SER A 13 8.93 11.44 -12.94
N SER A 14 9.91 12.34 -12.91
CA SER A 14 9.72 13.79 -13.02
C SER A 14 8.88 14.23 -14.23
N ASP A 15 9.06 13.60 -15.39
CA ASP A 15 8.30 13.91 -16.62
C ASP A 15 6.85 13.41 -16.58
N VAL A 16 6.61 12.21 -16.05
CA VAL A 16 5.26 11.64 -15.88
C VAL A 16 4.51 12.44 -14.83
N PHE A 17 5.19 12.78 -13.74
CA PHE A 17 4.68 13.65 -12.68
C PHE A 17 4.36 15.06 -13.20
N ALA A 18 5.24 15.67 -13.99
CA ALA A 18 5.00 16.98 -14.58
C ALA A 18 3.79 16.97 -15.52
N LYS A 19 3.66 15.93 -16.35
CA LYS A 19 2.47 15.74 -17.21
C LYS A 19 1.20 15.55 -16.39
N PHE A 20 1.23 14.69 -15.38
CA PHE A 20 0.10 14.48 -14.49
C PHE A 20 -0.33 15.79 -13.82
N LYS A 21 0.63 16.51 -13.25
CA LYS A 21 0.41 17.78 -12.56
C LYS A 21 -0.19 18.84 -13.48
N SER A 22 0.40 19.05 -14.67
CA SER A 22 -0.11 20.03 -15.64
C SER A 22 -1.56 19.73 -16.04
N ASN A 23 -1.87 18.46 -16.34
CA ASN A 23 -3.22 18.06 -16.72
C ASN A 23 -4.21 18.16 -15.54
N ALA A 24 -3.78 17.84 -14.33
CA ALA A 24 -4.60 17.99 -13.13
C ALA A 24 -4.94 19.46 -12.85
N GLU A 25 -3.97 20.37 -12.98
CA GLU A 25 -4.19 21.82 -12.84
C GLU A 25 -5.21 22.36 -13.85
N GLU A 26 -5.23 21.83 -15.08
CA GLU A 26 -6.27 22.16 -16.05
C GLU A 26 -7.64 21.60 -15.64
N CYS A 27 -7.71 20.34 -15.23
CA CYS A 27 -8.97 19.74 -14.78
C CYS A 27 -9.56 20.47 -13.56
N PHE A 28 -8.73 21.02 -12.67
CA PHE A 28 -9.20 21.85 -11.55
C PHE A 28 -9.81 23.19 -12.00
N LYS A 29 -9.44 23.71 -13.17
CA LYS A 29 -10.07 24.92 -13.74
C LYS A 29 -11.45 24.62 -14.31
N GLU A 30 -11.61 23.44 -14.89
CA GLU A 30 -12.85 22.99 -15.52
C GLU A 30 -13.86 22.44 -14.49
N ILE A 31 -13.37 21.89 -13.38
CA ILE A 31 -14.17 21.08 -12.46
C ILE A 31 -14.03 21.61 -11.03
N HIS A 32 -15.16 21.98 -10.43
CA HIS A 32 -15.26 22.44 -9.04
C HIS A 32 -15.25 21.26 -8.04
N VAL A 33 -14.11 20.55 -7.98
CA VAL A 33 -13.87 19.48 -7.01
C VAL A 33 -13.00 20.00 -5.86
N SER A 34 -13.22 19.47 -4.64
CA SER A 34 -12.34 19.76 -3.51
C SER A 34 -10.93 19.23 -3.77
N LYS A 35 -9.92 20.10 -3.61
CA LYS A 35 -8.51 19.69 -3.72
C LYS A 35 -8.15 18.62 -2.70
N GLU A 36 -8.65 18.76 -1.47
CA GLU A 36 -8.47 17.77 -0.41
C GLU A 36 -9.02 16.41 -0.83
N MET A 37 -10.22 16.37 -1.41
CA MET A 37 -10.83 15.12 -1.86
C MET A 37 -10.01 14.44 -2.98
N VAL A 38 -9.48 15.23 -3.92
CA VAL A 38 -8.58 14.72 -4.97
C VAL A 38 -7.26 14.23 -4.37
N GLU A 39 -6.71 14.95 -3.39
CA GLU A 39 -5.48 14.57 -2.69
C GLU A 39 -5.68 13.25 -1.92
N THR A 40 -6.74 13.12 -1.13
CA THR A 40 -7.09 11.86 -0.44
C THR A 40 -7.33 10.72 -1.42
N PHE A 41 -7.90 10.98 -2.60
CA PHE A 41 -8.04 9.97 -3.64
C PHE A 41 -6.68 9.48 -4.17
N PHE A 42 -5.80 10.37 -4.62
CA PHE A 42 -4.53 9.94 -5.23
C PHE A 42 -3.52 9.40 -4.20
N LYS A 43 -3.50 9.98 -3.01
CA LYS A 43 -2.61 9.58 -1.91
C LYS A 43 -3.14 8.34 -1.20
N ASP A 44 -4.36 8.42 -0.71
CA ASP A 44 -4.93 7.44 0.21
C ASP A 44 -5.89 6.46 -0.49
N GLY A 45 -6.11 6.59 -1.81
CA GLY A 45 -6.98 5.74 -2.64
C GLY A 45 -8.37 5.50 -2.05
N VAL A 46 -8.88 6.50 -1.34
CA VAL A 46 -10.23 6.50 -0.80
C VAL A 46 -11.16 6.86 -1.95
N PHE A 47 -11.96 5.88 -2.38
CA PHE A 47 -13.01 6.11 -3.37
C PHE A 47 -14.24 6.64 -2.65
N THR A 48 -14.64 7.86 -3.00
CA THR A 48 -15.93 8.44 -2.58
C THR A 48 -16.87 8.50 -3.77
N ASP A 49 -18.17 8.33 -3.53
CA ASP A 49 -19.19 8.44 -4.57
C ASP A 49 -19.54 9.92 -4.86
N ASP A 50 -18.53 10.71 -5.20
CA ASP A 50 -18.69 12.13 -5.50
C ASP A 50 -18.67 12.38 -7.01
N LYS A 51 -19.68 13.11 -7.50
CA LYS A 51 -19.84 13.41 -8.93
C LYS A 51 -18.68 14.24 -9.48
N ASN A 52 -18.21 15.23 -8.72
CA ASN A 52 -17.14 16.12 -9.17
C ASN A 52 -15.78 15.39 -9.17
N LEU A 53 -15.55 14.50 -8.20
CA LEU A 53 -14.39 13.61 -8.20
C LEU A 53 -14.38 12.69 -9.42
N LYS A 54 -15.52 12.05 -9.74
CA LYS A 54 -15.64 11.23 -10.95
C LYS A 54 -15.38 12.02 -12.22
N CYS A 55 -15.94 13.22 -12.34
CA CYS A 55 -15.67 14.11 -13.48
C CYS A 55 -14.19 14.48 -13.56
N PHE A 56 -13.55 14.77 -12.42
CA PHE A 56 -12.13 15.12 -12.35
C PHE A 56 -11.23 13.98 -12.83
N ILE A 57 -11.51 12.76 -12.36
CA ILE A 57 -10.79 11.55 -12.78
C ILE A 57 -10.96 11.33 -14.29
N ASN A 58 -12.18 11.47 -14.81
CA ASN A 58 -12.44 11.33 -16.25
C ASN A 58 -11.69 12.37 -17.08
N CYS A 59 -11.72 13.65 -16.67
CA CYS A 59 -10.94 14.71 -17.33
C CYS A 59 -9.46 14.37 -17.39
N LEU A 60 -8.91 13.89 -16.27
CA LEU A 60 -7.50 13.55 -16.17
C LEU A 60 -7.15 12.35 -17.06
N GLN A 61 -7.98 11.32 -17.08
CA GLN A 61 -7.79 10.14 -17.93
C GLN A 61 -7.86 10.47 -19.43
N LEU A 62 -8.74 11.38 -19.83
CA LEU A 62 -8.84 11.88 -21.21
C LEU A 62 -7.59 12.68 -21.60
N LYS A 63 -7.17 13.65 -20.77
CA LYS A 63 -5.99 14.48 -21.05
C LYS A 63 -4.69 13.66 -21.06
N LEU A 64 -4.61 12.63 -20.21
CA LEU A 64 -3.51 11.66 -20.21
C LEU A 64 -3.63 10.58 -21.29
N LYS A 65 -4.72 10.57 -22.07
CA LYS A 65 -5.01 9.58 -23.13
C LYS A 65 -5.06 8.14 -22.63
N VAL A 66 -5.33 7.95 -21.33
CA VAL A 66 -5.56 6.65 -20.70
C VAL A 66 -6.90 6.09 -21.14
N ILE A 67 -7.87 6.95 -21.41
CA ILE A 67 -9.14 6.62 -22.07
C ILE A 67 -9.37 7.54 -23.26
N ASN A 68 -10.19 7.12 -24.21
CA ASN A 68 -10.75 7.98 -25.24
C ASN A 68 -12.11 8.56 -24.82
N GLU A 69 -12.73 9.38 -25.67
CA GLU A 69 -14.04 10.02 -25.39
C GLU A 69 -15.18 9.02 -25.19
N ASP A 70 -15.06 7.83 -25.78
CA ASP A 70 -16.01 6.71 -25.60
C ASP A 70 -15.78 5.93 -24.29
N GLY A 71 -14.77 6.30 -23.50
CA GLY A 71 -14.40 5.62 -22.26
C GLY A 71 -13.61 4.33 -22.45
N VAL A 72 -13.13 4.04 -23.66
CA VAL A 72 -12.29 2.87 -23.96
C VAL A 72 -10.87 3.12 -23.48
N ALA A 73 -10.36 2.21 -22.65
CA ALA A 73 -9.01 2.30 -22.11
C ALA A 73 -7.93 2.02 -23.17
N ASN A 74 -6.92 2.88 -23.22
CA ASN A 74 -5.69 2.67 -23.96
C ASN A 74 -4.67 1.98 -23.04
N VAL A 75 -4.55 0.66 -23.17
CA VAL A 75 -3.69 -0.18 -22.31
C VAL A 75 -2.22 0.23 -22.38
N ASP A 76 -1.73 0.70 -23.53
CA ASP A 76 -0.33 1.08 -23.69
C ASP A 76 -0.03 2.41 -23.00
N GLU A 77 -0.91 3.41 -23.13
CA GLU A 77 -0.78 4.66 -22.38
C GLU A 77 -1.02 4.45 -20.89
N MET A 78 -1.98 3.59 -20.53
CA MET A 78 -2.22 3.17 -19.16
C MET A 78 -0.97 2.57 -18.54
N LYS A 79 -0.23 1.70 -19.24
CA LYS A 79 1.07 1.17 -18.76
C LYS A 79 2.11 2.28 -18.62
N LYS A 80 2.24 3.19 -19.59
CA LYS A 80 3.22 4.30 -19.51
C LYS A 80 2.97 5.24 -18.34
N VAL A 81 1.71 5.42 -17.95
CA VAL A 81 1.33 6.26 -16.81
C VAL A 81 1.35 5.48 -15.51
N LEU A 82 0.72 4.30 -15.44
CA LEU A 82 0.56 3.54 -14.20
C LEU A 82 1.81 2.75 -13.78
N LEU A 83 2.62 2.25 -14.71
CA LEU A 83 3.79 1.44 -14.36
C LEU A 83 4.84 2.26 -13.57
N PRO A 84 5.16 3.51 -13.94
CA PRO A 84 6.01 4.37 -13.13
C PRO A 84 5.38 4.73 -11.77
N LEU A 85 4.06 4.96 -11.72
CA LEU A 85 3.33 5.22 -10.47
C LEU A 85 3.35 4.02 -9.52
N ALA A 86 3.21 2.82 -10.07
CA ALA A 86 3.30 1.57 -9.33
C ALA A 86 4.73 1.31 -8.85
N GLN A 87 5.75 1.69 -9.63
CA GLN A 87 7.16 1.62 -9.23
C GLN A 87 7.51 2.63 -8.14
N ASP A 88 6.90 3.83 -8.14
CA ASP A 88 7.06 4.82 -7.07
C ASP A 88 6.34 4.40 -5.77
N LYS A 89 5.13 3.81 -5.85
CA LYS A 89 4.49 3.16 -4.68
C LYS A 89 5.23 1.91 -4.23
N ALA A 90 5.88 1.21 -5.16
CA ALA A 90 6.75 0.11 -4.84
C ALA A 90 8.00 0.58 -4.09
N LYS A 91 8.36 1.87 -4.08
CA LYS A 91 9.51 2.41 -3.35
C LYS A 91 9.28 2.49 -1.83
N ASP A 92 8.04 2.63 -1.38
CA ASP A 92 7.68 2.35 0.02
C ASP A 92 7.65 0.84 0.29
N LEU A 93 7.39 0.04 -0.75
CA LEU A 93 7.49 -1.42 -0.77
C LEU A 93 8.94 -1.94 -0.95
N TYR A 94 9.92 -1.06 -1.24
CA TYR A 94 11.35 -1.38 -1.39
C TYR A 94 12.01 -1.64 -0.01
N HIS A 95 11.31 -1.27 1.07
CA HIS A 95 11.55 -1.78 2.41
C HIS A 95 10.96 -3.17 2.61
N VAL A 96 10.58 -3.88 1.56
CA VAL A 96 10.21 -5.28 1.62
C VAL A 96 10.97 -5.98 0.49
N ASN A 97 11.40 -7.22 0.70
CA ASN A 97 12.08 -7.97 -0.34
C ASN A 97 11.23 -7.97 -1.65
N PRO A 98 11.75 -7.56 -2.81
CA PRO A 98 10.97 -7.40 -4.04
C PRO A 98 10.37 -8.72 -4.58
N ASP A 99 11.01 -9.86 -4.34
CA ASP A 99 10.44 -11.18 -4.68
C ASP A 99 9.23 -11.51 -3.78
N PHE A 100 9.17 -10.87 -2.62
CA PHE A 100 8.17 -11.08 -1.61
C PHE A 100 7.05 -10.03 -1.68
N ALA A 101 7.32 -8.82 -2.17
CA ALA A 101 6.32 -7.82 -2.54
C ALA A 101 5.24 -8.37 -3.49
N ASN A 102 5.67 -9.03 -4.57
CA ASN A 102 4.77 -9.67 -5.54
C ASN A 102 3.92 -10.78 -4.90
N LYS A 103 4.48 -11.51 -3.93
CA LYS A 103 3.77 -12.57 -3.20
C LYS A 103 2.76 -11.99 -2.21
N ILE A 104 3.14 -10.95 -1.46
CA ILE A 104 2.23 -10.23 -0.56
C ILE A 104 1.02 -9.68 -1.31
N GLU A 105 1.21 -9.11 -2.49
CA GLU A 105 0.08 -8.58 -3.28
C GLU A 105 -0.93 -9.68 -3.62
N SER A 106 -0.45 -10.87 -4.01
CA SER A 106 -1.32 -12.03 -4.25
C SER A 106 -2.07 -12.50 -3.00
N TYR A 107 -1.44 -12.44 -1.84
CA TYR A 107 -2.06 -12.84 -0.57
C TYR A 107 -3.04 -11.78 -0.05
N ALA A 108 -2.77 -10.51 -0.31
CA ALA A 108 -3.55 -9.39 0.22
C ALA A 108 -5.01 -9.45 -0.21
N THR A 109 -5.30 -9.76 -1.48
CA THR A 109 -6.69 -9.88 -1.97
C THR A 109 -7.47 -10.93 -1.20
N GLU A 110 -6.91 -12.15 -1.11
CA GLU A 110 -7.55 -13.25 -0.38
C GLU A 110 -7.69 -12.94 1.11
N CYS A 111 -6.65 -12.36 1.72
CA CYS A 111 -6.66 -12.01 3.13
C CYS A 111 -7.63 -10.87 3.46
N MET A 112 -7.85 -9.93 2.53
CA MET A 112 -8.87 -8.88 2.68
C MET A 112 -10.27 -9.49 2.74
N GLU A 113 -10.58 -10.41 1.82
CA GLU A 113 -11.86 -11.10 1.78
C GLU A 113 -12.10 -11.92 3.05
N ASN A 114 -11.12 -12.72 3.46
CA ASN A 114 -11.24 -13.61 4.63
C ASN A 114 -11.34 -12.85 5.96
N SER A 115 -10.68 -11.69 6.07
CA SER A 115 -10.67 -10.90 7.30
C SER A 115 -11.80 -9.88 7.40
N GLY A 116 -12.39 -9.48 6.25
CA GLY A 116 -13.35 -8.39 6.18
C GLY A 116 -12.75 -7.02 6.52
N VAL A 117 -11.42 -6.88 6.48
CA VAL A 117 -10.73 -5.63 6.81
C VAL A 117 -11.09 -4.53 5.81
N ASN A 118 -11.23 -3.31 6.33
CA ASN A 118 -11.34 -2.13 5.48
C ASN A 118 -9.96 -1.78 4.88
N SER A 119 -9.88 -1.63 3.56
CA SER A 119 -8.63 -1.34 2.85
C SER A 119 -7.92 -0.06 3.31
N ASN A 120 -8.65 0.89 3.90
CA ASN A 120 -8.07 2.09 4.50
C ASN A 120 -7.23 1.76 5.75
N LEU A 121 -7.67 0.78 6.55
CA LEU A 121 -6.94 0.35 7.76
C LEU A 121 -5.63 -0.37 7.42
N ILE A 122 -5.59 -1.09 6.29
CA ILE A 122 -4.34 -1.71 5.79
C ILE A 122 -3.32 -0.63 5.44
N ARG A 123 -3.74 0.48 4.83
CA ARG A 123 -2.81 1.57 4.50
C ARG A 123 -2.28 2.27 5.74
N SER A 124 -3.15 2.56 6.71
CA SER A 124 -2.73 3.07 8.02
C SER A 124 -1.68 2.14 8.65
N LEU A 125 -1.90 0.81 8.61
CA LEU A 125 -0.94 -0.16 9.12
C LEU A 125 0.43 -0.07 8.42
N LEU A 126 0.46 0.06 7.08
CA LEU A 126 1.72 0.20 6.33
C LEU A 126 2.48 1.49 6.69
N ASN A 127 1.77 2.51 7.15
CA ASN A 127 2.35 3.77 7.64
C ASN A 127 2.70 3.73 9.14
N GLY A 128 2.57 2.58 9.80
CA GLY A 128 2.86 2.43 11.23
C GLY A 128 1.70 2.79 12.16
N GLU A 129 0.51 3.03 11.63
CA GLU A 129 -0.69 3.30 12.43
C GLU A 129 -1.44 1.99 12.71
N PHE A 130 -1.23 1.44 13.90
CA PHE A 130 -1.82 0.18 14.31
C PHE A 130 -3.22 0.36 14.92
N ASN A 131 -4.25 0.28 14.08
CA ASN A 131 -5.64 0.29 14.53
C ASN A 131 -6.03 -1.04 15.20
N GLU A 132 -6.79 -0.99 16.30
CA GLU A 132 -7.20 -2.19 17.07
C GLU A 132 -8.34 -3.01 16.43
N ASP A 133 -8.76 -2.66 15.21
CA ASP A 133 -9.79 -3.36 14.45
C ASP A 133 -9.52 -4.87 14.32
N ARG A 134 -10.58 -5.66 14.48
CA ARG A 134 -10.49 -7.13 14.44
C ARG A 134 -10.17 -7.63 13.03
N GLY A 135 -10.76 -7.02 12.00
CA GLY A 135 -10.46 -7.35 10.61
C GLY A 135 -8.99 -7.13 10.30
N LEU A 136 -8.44 -5.97 10.71
CA LEU A 136 -7.02 -5.66 10.51
C LEU A 136 -6.10 -6.66 11.20
N LYS A 137 -6.38 -7.02 12.46
CA LYS A 137 -5.62 -8.05 13.19
C LYS A 137 -5.63 -9.40 12.45
N CYS A 138 -6.80 -9.82 11.98
CA CYS A 138 -6.94 -11.09 11.27
C CYS A 138 -6.35 -11.04 9.85
N PHE A 139 -6.32 -9.88 9.21
CA PHE A 139 -5.60 -9.65 7.96
C PHE A 139 -4.10 -9.90 8.15
N VAL A 140 -3.48 -9.33 9.19
CA VAL A 140 -2.05 -9.55 9.50
C VAL A 140 -1.75 -11.02 9.76
N LYS A 141 -2.61 -11.71 10.51
CA LYS A 141 -2.50 -13.16 10.72
C LYS A 141 -2.51 -13.93 9.40
N CYS A 142 -3.48 -13.64 8.52
CA CYS A 142 -3.59 -14.29 7.22
C CYS A 142 -2.31 -14.08 6.38
N ILE A 143 -1.79 -12.85 6.32
CA ILE A 143 -0.52 -12.56 5.63
C ILE A 143 0.62 -13.37 6.22
N PHE A 144 0.76 -13.42 7.55
CA PHE A 144 1.83 -14.18 8.21
C PHE A 144 1.75 -15.69 7.93
N GLN A 145 0.56 -16.28 7.92
CA GLN A 145 0.37 -17.69 7.58
C GLN A 145 0.69 -17.96 6.10
N ARG A 146 0.19 -17.12 5.19
CA ARG A 146 0.46 -17.24 3.75
C ARG A 146 1.93 -17.05 3.40
N ALA A 147 2.63 -16.20 4.15
CA ALA A 147 4.06 -15.97 4.03
C ALA A 147 4.92 -17.04 4.75
N GLU A 148 4.31 -18.07 5.34
CA GLU A 148 4.99 -19.09 6.16
C GLU A 148 5.85 -18.48 7.28
N ALA A 149 5.41 -17.34 7.82
CA ALA A 149 6.03 -16.63 8.93
C ALA A 149 5.37 -16.95 10.28
N MET A 150 4.21 -17.58 10.25
CA MET A 150 3.47 -18.03 11.41
C MET A 150 2.82 -19.39 11.11
N THR A 151 2.92 -20.32 12.06
CA THR A 151 2.21 -21.61 12.02
C THR A 151 0.72 -21.43 12.32
N ASP A 152 -0.09 -22.47 12.06
CA ASP A 152 -1.53 -22.44 12.32
C ASP A 152 -1.89 -22.32 13.81
N ASP A 153 -0.96 -22.65 14.71
CA ASP A 153 -1.09 -22.50 16.17
C ASP A 153 -0.44 -21.21 16.70
N GLY A 154 0.03 -20.31 15.82
CA GLY A 154 0.46 -18.96 16.17
C GLY A 154 1.93 -18.78 16.50
N HIS A 155 2.78 -19.79 16.29
CA HIS A 155 4.22 -19.66 16.50
C HIS A 155 4.91 -19.01 15.31
N LEU A 156 5.86 -18.11 15.56
CA LEU A 156 6.64 -17.50 14.50
C LEU A 156 7.66 -18.46 13.90
N ILE A 157 7.79 -18.38 12.58
CA ILE A 157 8.74 -19.14 11.77
C ILE A 157 9.82 -18.16 11.29
N GLU A 158 11.05 -18.37 11.73
CA GLU A 158 12.16 -17.43 11.50
C GLU A 158 12.42 -17.17 10.01
N SER A 159 12.33 -18.20 9.16
CA SER A 159 12.54 -18.08 7.71
C SER A 159 11.46 -17.25 7.01
N GLY A 160 10.20 -17.36 7.42
CA GLY A 160 9.12 -16.54 6.88
C GLY A 160 9.21 -15.10 7.38
N VAL A 161 9.52 -14.89 8.66
CA VAL A 161 9.77 -13.54 9.20
C VAL A 161 10.91 -12.86 8.47
N LYS A 162 12.01 -13.56 8.17
CA LYS A 162 13.12 -13.03 7.35
C LYS A 162 12.69 -12.59 5.95
N GLN A 163 11.74 -13.28 5.33
CA GLN A 163 11.22 -12.90 4.01
C GLN A 163 10.34 -11.65 4.06
N LEU A 164 9.62 -11.45 5.18
CA LEU A 164 8.83 -10.25 5.45
C LEU A 164 9.67 -9.00 5.72
N MET A 165 10.94 -9.15 6.08
CA MET A 165 11.79 -8.02 6.45
C MET A 165 12.27 -7.23 5.22
N PRO A 166 12.50 -5.92 5.40
CA PRO A 166 13.22 -5.12 4.42
C PRO A 166 14.58 -5.71 4.06
N SER A 167 14.94 -5.63 2.78
CA SER A 167 16.20 -6.16 2.28
C SER A 167 17.44 -5.40 2.78
N ASP A 168 17.26 -4.17 3.24
CA ASP A 168 18.26 -3.28 3.82
C ASP A 168 18.46 -3.48 5.33
N VAL A 169 17.62 -4.29 6.00
CA VAL A 169 17.82 -4.64 7.41
C VAL A 169 18.91 -5.71 7.52
N ASP A 170 19.93 -5.42 8.33
CA ASP A 170 21.02 -6.35 8.61
C ASP A 170 20.52 -7.70 9.16
N LYS A 171 21.10 -8.81 8.68
CA LYS A 171 20.66 -10.17 9.04
C LYS A 171 20.81 -10.47 10.53
N HIS A 172 21.83 -9.92 11.21
CA HIS A 172 21.96 -10.07 12.66
C HIS A 172 20.87 -9.26 13.39
N LYS A 173 20.54 -8.06 12.89
CA LYS A 173 19.40 -7.27 13.40
C LYS A 173 18.08 -8.05 13.25
N ILE A 174 17.82 -8.71 12.11
CA ILE A 174 16.61 -9.54 11.93
C ILE A 174 16.52 -10.66 12.96
N ASN A 175 17.63 -11.38 13.22
CA ASN A 175 17.65 -12.44 14.22
C ASN A 175 17.31 -11.90 15.62
N ILE A 176 17.86 -10.73 16.00
CA ILE A 176 17.57 -10.09 17.29
C ILE A 176 16.07 -9.75 17.39
N ILE A 177 15.50 -9.17 16.33
CA ILE A 177 14.08 -8.82 16.27
C ILE A 177 13.21 -10.07 16.45
N PHE A 178 13.52 -11.14 15.70
CA PHE A 178 12.80 -12.40 15.80
C PHE A 178 12.82 -12.95 17.23
N GLN A 179 13.98 -12.98 17.89
CA GLN A 179 14.10 -13.48 19.26
C GLN A 179 13.30 -12.64 20.27
N LYS A 180 13.19 -11.33 20.04
CA LYS A 180 12.42 -10.42 20.90
C LYS A 180 10.91 -10.49 20.66
N CYS A 181 10.48 -10.73 19.42
CA CYS A 181 9.06 -10.70 19.06
C CYS A 181 8.38 -12.07 19.04
N ARG A 182 9.13 -13.19 18.98
CA ARG A 182 8.54 -14.53 19.08
C ARG A 182 7.77 -14.88 20.37
N PRO A 183 8.04 -14.28 21.56
CA PRO A 183 7.33 -14.66 22.78
C PRO A 183 5.87 -14.20 22.84
N PHE A 184 5.43 -13.33 21.92
CA PHE A 184 4.03 -12.94 21.84
C PHE A 184 3.22 -14.13 21.33
N GLN A 185 2.52 -14.81 22.24
CA GLN A 185 1.54 -15.83 21.90
C GLN A 185 0.42 -15.80 22.93
N VAL A 186 -0.79 -15.54 22.45
CA VAL A 186 -2.03 -15.60 23.23
C VAL A 186 -3.07 -16.42 22.47
N SER A 187 -4.17 -16.77 23.13
CA SER A 187 -5.21 -17.62 22.53
C SER A 187 -5.83 -17.06 21.25
N ASP A 188 -5.90 -15.73 21.10
CA ASP A 188 -6.36 -15.10 19.86
C ASP A 188 -5.17 -14.95 18.88
N LEU A 189 -5.16 -15.77 17.83
CA LEU A 189 -4.11 -15.76 16.81
C LEU A 189 -4.07 -14.46 15.99
N CYS A 190 -5.21 -13.81 15.79
CA CYS A 190 -5.24 -12.50 15.13
C CYS A 190 -4.53 -11.45 15.98
N TYR A 191 -4.77 -11.46 17.29
CA TYR A 191 -4.08 -10.58 18.23
C TYR A 191 -2.59 -10.89 18.31
N THR A 192 -2.22 -12.17 18.33
CA THR A 192 -0.83 -12.64 18.34
C THR A 192 -0.07 -12.09 17.14
N ALA A 193 -0.56 -12.32 15.91
CA ALA A 193 0.07 -11.81 14.69
C ALA A 193 0.21 -10.29 14.68
N PHE A 194 -0.83 -9.58 15.11
CA PHE A 194 -0.81 -8.12 15.18
C PHE A 194 0.20 -7.57 16.19
N SER A 195 0.32 -8.21 17.36
CA SER A 195 1.30 -7.83 18.39
C SER A 195 2.73 -8.08 17.93
N VAL A 196 2.96 -9.19 17.22
CA VAL A 196 4.26 -9.46 16.58
C VAL A 196 4.58 -8.39 15.54
N ALA A 197 3.62 -8.05 14.68
CA ALA A 197 3.83 -7.01 13.66
C ALA A 197 4.20 -5.66 14.28
N LYS A 198 3.52 -5.24 15.36
CA LYS A 198 3.88 -4.05 16.16
C LYS A 198 5.32 -4.14 16.67
N CYS A 199 5.66 -5.25 17.33
CA CYS A 199 6.99 -5.46 17.87
C CYS A 199 8.07 -5.36 16.78
N ILE A 200 7.86 -6.00 15.62
CA ILE A 200 8.80 -5.91 14.49
C ILE A 200 8.96 -4.46 14.03
N PHE A 201 7.85 -3.74 13.86
CA PHE A 201 7.84 -2.36 13.37
C PHE A 201 8.60 -1.39 14.29
N GLU A 202 8.53 -1.59 15.61
CA GLU A 202 9.29 -0.81 16.60
C GLU A 202 10.82 -0.93 16.45
N TYR A 203 11.31 -2.05 15.90
CA TYR A 203 12.76 -2.27 15.73
C TYR A 203 13.27 -2.00 14.31
N VAL A 204 12.37 -1.93 13.31
CA VAL A 204 12.73 -1.75 11.89
C VAL A 204 12.81 -0.27 11.50
N GLN A 205 12.02 0.61 12.13
CA GLN A 205 12.14 2.06 11.98
C GLN A 205 13.52 2.61 12.37
#